data_AF-A0A504YY21-F1
#
_entry.id   AF-A0A504YY21-F1
#
_cell.length_a   1.000
_cell.length_b   1.000
_cell.length_c   1.000
_cell.angle_alpha   90.00
_cell.angle_beta   90.00
_cell.angle_gamma   90.00
#
_symmetry.space_group_name_H-M   'P 1'
#
loop_
_entity.id
_entity.type
_entity.pdbx_description
1 polymer ?
#
loop_
_entity_poly.entity_id
_entity_poly.type
_entity_poly.pdbx_seq_one_letter_code
_entity_poly.pdbx_strand_id
1 'polypeptide(L)'
;MGDELLPAISLKELEKLPSGNIKSLIKEIRDACKIITMENAMLERYMTKPNVDALQSVHELDSDITAKLGRSQHRPTPPSSERIARLTPQQLCEVAQHECEEMKKHKGNMQRDCEMVVAQSQAELEEMRIFTDEIRVQKMFFERKVCGALKDVRRKFEAHTAFTSFHRSYLRSMDTLVQNLGISNANLQGKLKQLHRNLRDCDGEDTNLTPIDFEEIELHGKVLVAKLRVLSNQCCCYKVRSNNCVVKCEALKMELLRRIEESKILRRILQQRFDVTNLILKELNEQHVVCTTTRTSIDKLKKVRSSFKTPTIHNYMKILTESKELDSQKHFMNRKLHLAKIALKRHKNMWLRVKSPTEH
;
A
#
# COMPACT_ATOMS: atom_id res chain seq x y z
N MET A 1 34.78 -2.03 -60.69
CA MET A 1 35.41 -0.85 -60.06
C MET A 1 36.56 -1.28 -59.13
N GLY A 2 37.43 -2.20 -59.57
CA GLY A 2 38.50 -2.76 -58.72
C GLY A 2 39.88 -2.10 -58.90
N ASP A 3 40.09 -1.32 -59.96
CA ASP A 3 41.41 -0.80 -60.33
C ASP A 3 41.70 0.63 -59.83
N GLU A 4 40.74 1.30 -59.20
CA GLU A 4 40.90 2.70 -58.76
C GLU A 4 41.08 2.89 -57.25
N LEU A 5 40.91 1.83 -56.44
CA LEU A 5 40.95 1.94 -54.96
C LEU A 5 42.30 1.56 -54.34
N LEU A 6 43.25 1.09 -55.14
CA LEU A 6 44.63 0.87 -54.69
C LEU A 6 45.58 1.62 -55.63
N PRO A 7 46.27 2.68 -55.17
CA PRO A 7 47.40 3.19 -55.93
C PRO A 7 48.40 2.04 -56.06
N ALA A 8 48.74 1.68 -57.30
CA ALA A 8 49.75 0.68 -57.61
C ALA A 8 51.13 1.22 -57.20
N ILE A 9 51.39 1.28 -55.90
CA ILE A 9 52.67 1.71 -55.34
C ILE A 9 53.63 0.54 -55.54
N SER A 10 54.66 0.77 -56.36
CA SER A 10 55.73 -0.21 -56.56
C SER A 10 56.44 -0.46 -55.23
N LEU A 11 56.86 -1.69 -54.94
CA LEU A 11 57.68 -2.05 -53.77
C LEU A 11 58.92 -1.14 -53.58
N LYS A 12 59.41 -0.51 -54.67
CA LYS A 12 60.53 0.45 -54.66
C LYS A 12 60.18 1.86 -54.13
N GLU A 13 58.92 2.24 -54.09
CA GLU A 13 58.45 3.54 -53.59
C GLU A 13 58.12 3.50 -52.09
N LEU A 14 57.85 2.29 -51.56
CA LEU A 14 57.60 2.06 -50.13
C LEU A 14 58.84 2.27 -49.24
N GLU A 15 60.05 2.05 -49.78
CA GLU A 15 61.33 2.21 -49.05
C GLU A 15 61.74 3.67 -48.81
N LYS A 16 61.13 4.64 -49.50
CA LYS A 16 61.53 6.06 -49.43
C LYS A 16 60.60 6.94 -48.58
N LEU A 17 59.53 6.38 -48.02
CA LEU A 17 58.52 7.13 -47.27
C LEU A 17 58.83 7.14 -45.75
N PRO A 18 58.70 8.27 -45.05
CA PRO A 18 58.91 8.34 -43.61
C PRO A 18 57.91 7.42 -42.87
N SER A 19 58.35 6.83 -41.76
CA SER A 19 57.62 5.76 -41.03
C SER A 19 56.19 6.11 -40.59
N GLY A 20 55.86 7.40 -40.48
CA GLY A 20 54.49 7.89 -40.26
C GLY A 20 53.55 7.68 -41.46
N ASN A 21 54.05 7.86 -42.69
CA ASN A 21 53.28 7.70 -43.92
C ASN A 21 52.97 6.23 -44.21
N ILE A 22 53.91 5.34 -43.86
CA ILE A 22 53.71 3.88 -43.99
C ILE A 22 52.60 3.41 -43.03
N LYS A 23 52.52 3.95 -41.80
CA LYS A 23 51.44 3.62 -40.87
C LYS A 23 50.06 4.11 -41.34
N SER A 24 50.00 5.29 -41.95
CA SER A 24 48.75 5.78 -42.58
C SER A 24 48.32 4.86 -43.71
N LEU A 25 49.24 4.52 -44.60
CA LEU A 25 48.97 3.67 -45.76
C LEU A 25 48.53 2.24 -45.34
N ILE A 26 49.17 1.65 -44.32
CA ILE A 26 48.72 0.35 -43.77
C ILE A 26 47.30 0.43 -43.20
N LYS A 27 46.94 1.56 -42.57
CA LYS A 27 45.59 1.77 -42.05
C LYS A 27 44.58 1.92 -43.20
N GLU A 28 44.92 2.70 -44.23
CA GLU A 28 44.10 2.87 -45.43
C GLU A 28 43.88 1.54 -46.17
N ILE A 29 44.94 0.76 -46.39
CA ILE A 29 44.84 -0.58 -46.99
C ILE A 29 43.97 -1.50 -46.13
N ARG A 30 44.13 -1.47 -44.80
CA ARG A 30 43.30 -2.28 -43.90
C ARG A 30 41.82 -1.89 -43.98
N ASP A 31 41.53 -0.60 -44.02
CA ASP A 31 40.16 -0.11 -44.11
C ASP A 31 39.56 -0.39 -45.50
N ALA A 32 40.33 -0.30 -46.58
CA ALA A 32 39.94 -0.74 -47.92
C ALA A 32 39.67 -2.25 -47.97
N CYS A 33 40.54 -3.08 -47.38
CA CYS A 33 40.32 -4.52 -47.27
C CYS A 33 39.04 -4.83 -46.48
N LYS A 34 38.72 -4.09 -45.41
CA LYS A 34 37.46 -4.26 -44.68
C LYS A 34 36.25 -3.97 -45.57
N ILE A 35 36.28 -2.89 -46.34
CA ILE A 35 35.20 -2.52 -47.26
C ILE A 35 34.97 -3.65 -48.27
N ILE A 36 36.05 -4.13 -48.91
CA ILE A 36 35.97 -5.23 -49.88
C ILE A 36 35.46 -6.52 -49.22
N THR A 37 35.89 -6.84 -48.00
CA THR A 37 35.35 -8.02 -47.29
C THR A 37 33.87 -7.88 -46.95
N MET A 38 33.40 -6.66 -46.63
CA MET A 38 31.97 -6.41 -46.38
C MET A 38 31.15 -6.49 -47.67
N GLU A 39 31.69 -5.97 -48.78
CA GLU A 39 31.08 -6.06 -50.11
C GLU A 39 30.98 -7.52 -50.58
N ASN A 40 32.06 -8.30 -50.45
CA ASN A 40 32.05 -9.72 -50.79
C ASN A 40 31.03 -10.50 -49.93
N ALA A 41 30.98 -10.24 -48.62
CA ALA A 41 30.01 -10.89 -47.74
C ALA A 41 28.56 -10.52 -48.07
N MET A 42 28.31 -9.29 -48.52
CA MET A 42 27.00 -8.85 -49.00
C MET A 42 26.60 -9.61 -50.26
N LEU A 43 27.50 -9.67 -51.25
CA LEU A 43 27.27 -10.37 -52.52
C LEU A 43 27.07 -11.87 -52.30
N GLU A 44 27.86 -12.50 -51.43
CA GLU A 44 27.69 -13.91 -51.06
C GLU A 44 26.31 -14.18 -50.41
N ARG A 45 25.84 -13.27 -49.54
CA ARG A 45 24.51 -13.37 -48.92
C ARG A 45 23.38 -13.19 -49.93
N TYR A 46 23.57 -12.33 -50.92
CA TYR A 46 22.61 -12.13 -51.99
C TYR A 46 22.53 -13.38 -52.90
N MET A 47 23.69 -13.95 -53.25
CA MET A 47 23.80 -15.14 -54.11
C MET A 47 23.30 -16.44 -53.45
N THR A 48 23.37 -16.54 -52.12
CA THR A 48 22.92 -17.73 -51.37
C THR A 48 21.41 -17.76 -51.13
N LYS A 49 20.69 -16.65 -51.37
CA LYS A 49 19.23 -16.61 -51.31
C LYS A 49 18.66 -17.15 -52.64
N PRO A 50 17.76 -18.14 -52.63
CA PRO A 50 17.06 -18.56 -53.84
C PRO A 50 16.07 -17.46 -54.24
N ASN A 51 16.51 -16.53 -55.08
CA ASN A 51 15.66 -15.45 -55.56
C ASN A 51 14.92 -15.89 -56.84
N VAL A 52 13.64 -16.20 -56.72
CA VAL A 52 12.76 -16.62 -57.83
C VAL A 52 12.44 -15.45 -58.77
N ASP A 53 12.56 -14.20 -58.30
CA ASP A 53 12.16 -13.00 -59.06
C ASP A 53 13.31 -12.37 -59.87
N ALA A 54 14.58 -12.65 -59.56
CA ALA A 54 15.72 -12.03 -60.22
C ALA A 54 16.02 -12.59 -61.64
N LEU A 55 15.39 -13.70 -62.03
CA LEU A 55 15.59 -14.32 -63.35
C LEU A 55 14.69 -13.75 -64.45
N GLN A 56 13.69 -12.92 -64.12
CA GLN A 56 12.79 -12.33 -65.11
C GLN A 56 13.36 -11.04 -65.73
N SER A 57 14.14 -10.23 -65.01
CA SER A 57 14.65 -8.96 -65.54
C SER A 57 15.87 -9.09 -66.46
N VAL A 58 16.56 -10.23 -66.44
CA VAL A 58 17.76 -10.45 -67.28
C VAL A 58 17.37 -10.89 -68.70
N HIS A 59 16.16 -11.42 -68.91
CA HIS A 59 15.75 -11.98 -70.20
C HIS A 59 15.16 -10.97 -71.19
N GLU A 60 14.82 -9.75 -70.76
CA GLU A 60 14.16 -8.74 -71.62
C GLU A 60 15.13 -7.76 -72.31
N LEU A 61 16.41 -7.72 -71.92
CA LEU A 61 17.38 -6.77 -72.50
C LEU A 61 18.32 -7.38 -73.55
N ASP A 62 18.33 -8.71 -73.71
CA ASP A 62 19.22 -9.40 -74.66
C ASP A 62 18.57 -9.62 -76.05
N SER A 63 17.27 -9.36 -76.19
CA SER A 63 16.52 -9.52 -77.45
C SER A 63 16.55 -8.28 -78.37
N ASP A 64 16.78 -7.08 -77.84
CA ASP A 64 16.62 -5.83 -78.60
C ASP A 64 17.89 -5.30 -79.26
N ILE A 65 19.07 -5.86 -78.94
CA ILE A 65 20.36 -5.41 -79.52
C ILE A 65 20.71 -6.20 -80.81
N THR A 66 20.08 -7.35 -81.06
CA THR A 66 20.44 -8.23 -82.20
C THR A 66 19.63 -8.05 -83.48
N ALA A 67 18.62 -7.16 -83.52
CA ALA A 67 17.70 -7.06 -84.66
C ALA A 67 18.07 -6.01 -85.73
N LYS A 68 19.12 -5.22 -85.56
CA LYS A 68 19.52 -4.19 -86.54
C LYS A 68 21.02 -4.12 -86.68
N LEU A 69 21.58 -4.92 -87.59
CA LEU A 69 22.73 -4.60 -88.45
C LEU A 69 23.04 -5.79 -89.36
N GLY A 70 23.08 -5.52 -90.66
CA GLY A 70 23.08 -6.53 -91.72
C GLY A 70 24.40 -7.27 -91.96
N ARG A 71 24.25 -8.37 -92.71
CA ARG A 71 25.20 -9.05 -93.61
C ARG A 71 26.68 -8.67 -93.49
N SER A 72 27.49 -9.57 -92.93
CA SER A 72 28.85 -9.84 -93.44
C SER A 72 29.38 -11.19 -92.97
N GLN A 73 30.38 -11.66 -93.70
CA GLN A 73 30.84 -13.03 -93.93
C GLN A 73 31.51 -13.76 -92.73
N HIS A 74 31.64 -15.07 -92.94
CA HIS A 74 32.19 -16.12 -92.08
C HIS A 74 33.62 -15.89 -91.50
N ARG A 75 33.74 -16.22 -90.19
CA ARG A 75 34.84 -16.92 -89.46
C ARG A 75 36.13 -16.13 -89.10
N PRO A 76 36.89 -16.47 -88.02
CA PRO A 76 36.62 -17.33 -86.84
C PRO A 76 36.63 -16.59 -85.49
N THR A 77 35.84 -17.10 -84.56
CA THR A 77 35.81 -16.76 -83.13
C THR A 77 37.09 -17.25 -82.41
N PRO A 78 37.77 -16.42 -81.59
CA PRO A 78 38.82 -16.88 -80.67
C PRO A 78 38.20 -17.61 -79.47
N PRO A 79 38.96 -18.45 -78.74
CA PRO A 79 38.40 -19.33 -77.71
C PRO A 79 37.78 -18.49 -76.60
N SER A 80 36.61 -18.97 -76.16
CA SER A 80 35.86 -18.47 -75.02
C SER A 80 36.76 -18.41 -73.78
N SER A 81 37.40 -17.27 -73.55
CA SER A 81 37.57 -16.79 -72.17
C SER A 81 36.17 -16.71 -71.63
N GLU A 82 35.87 -17.48 -70.58
CA GLU A 82 34.66 -17.33 -69.78
C GLU A 82 34.34 -15.84 -69.70
N ARG A 83 33.27 -15.41 -70.38
CA ARG A 83 32.75 -14.06 -70.18
C ARG A 83 32.20 -14.11 -68.78
N ILE A 84 33.05 -13.82 -67.80
CA ILE A 84 32.66 -13.56 -66.43
C ILE A 84 31.65 -12.43 -66.56
N ALA A 85 30.37 -12.75 -66.43
CA ALA A 85 29.30 -11.77 -66.43
C ALA A 85 29.56 -10.86 -65.24
N ARG A 86 30.10 -9.67 -65.50
CA ARG A 86 30.36 -8.67 -64.48
C ARG A 86 29.08 -7.88 -64.31
N LEU A 87 28.59 -7.79 -63.09
CA LEU A 87 27.48 -6.90 -62.75
C LEU A 87 27.86 -5.47 -63.11
N THR A 88 26.92 -4.72 -63.67
CA THR A 88 27.09 -3.29 -63.90
C THR A 88 27.15 -2.55 -62.55
N PRO A 89 27.79 -1.37 -62.48
CA PRO A 89 27.80 -0.56 -61.26
C PRO A 89 26.40 -0.28 -60.71
N GLN A 90 25.41 -0.13 -61.60
CA GLN A 90 24.01 0.06 -61.23
C GLN A 90 23.42 -1.20 -60.57
N GLN A 91 23.66 -2.38 -61.14
CA GLN A 91 23.24 -3.66 -60.56
C GLN A 91 23.90 -3.92 -59.19
N LEU A 92 25.18 -3.54 -59.01
CA LEU A 92 25.84 -3.62 -57.71
C LEU A 92 25.18 -2.69 -56.67
N CYS A 93 24.80 -1.47 -57.07
CA CYS A 93 24.06 -0.57 -56.19
C CYS A 93 22.67 -1.10 -55.81
N GLU A 94 21.96 -1.72 -56.76
CA GLU A 94 20.65 -2.35 -56.52
C GLU A 94 20.77 -3.52 -55.52
N VAL A 95 21.79 -4.38 -55.68
CA VAL A 95 22.08 -5.46 -54.72
C VAL A 95 22.41 -4.91 -53.34
N ALA A 96 23.24 -3.86 -53.27
CA ALA A 96 23.59 -3.22 -52.02
C ALA A 96 22.39 -2.59 -51.31
N GLN A 97 21.49 -1.94 -52.07
CA GLN A 97 20.27 -1.38 -51.54
C GLN A 97 19.34 -2.47 -51.00
N HIS A 98 19.13 -3.55 -51.78
CA HIS A 98 18.32 -4.69 -51.36
C HIS A 98 18.85 -5.34 -50.07
N GLU A 99 20.16 -5.62 -50.00
CA GLU A 99 20.75 -6.18 -48.77
C GLU A 99 20.68 -5.22 -47.58
N CYS A 100 20.80 -3.90 -47.81
CA CYS A 100 20.58 -2.91 -46.75
C CYS A 100 19.14 -2.90 -46.24
N GLU A 101 18.15 -3.03 -47.12
CA GLU A 101 16.73 -3.09 -46.76
C GLU A 101 16.40 -4.39 -46.01
N GLU A 102 16.91 -5.52 -46.49
CA GLU A 102 16.77 -6.83 -45.82
C GLU A 102 17.46 -6.85 -44.45
N MET A 103 18.66 -6.25 -44.32
CA MET A 103 19.32 -6.10 -43.03
C MET A 103 18.53 -5.21 -42.07
N LYS A 104 17.90 -4.12 -42.56
CA LYS A 104 17.01 -3.28 -41.75
C LYS A 104 15.78 -4.06 -41.29
N LYS A 105 15.17 -4.84 -42.18
CA LYS A 105 14.03 -5.71 -41.85
C LYS A 105 14.40 -6.78 -40.82
N HIS A 106 15.54 -7.45 -41.01
CA HIS A 106 16.04 -8.44 -40.06
C HIS A 106 16.34 -7.81 -38.70
N LYS A 107 16.98 -6.63 -38.66
CA LYS A 107 17.18 -5.87 -37.43
C LYS A 107 15.86 -5.54 -36.74
N GLY A 108 14.86 -5.08 -37.49
CA GLY A 108 13.53 -4.77 -36.95
C GLY A 108 12.83 -6.01 -36.39
N ASN A 109 12.92 -7.15 -37.06
CA ASN A 109 12.39 -8.42 -36.58
C ASN A 109 13.08 -8.85 -35.28
N MET A 110 14.42 -8.85 -35.26
CA MET A 110 15.20 -9.17 -34.08
C MET A 110 14.86 -8.24 -32.90
N GLN A 111 14.66 -6.94 -33.14
CA GLN A 111 14.24 -6.00 -32.11
C GLN A 111 12.87 -6.35 -31.54
N ARG A 112 11.88 -6.67 -32.38
CA ARG A 112 10.55 -7.11 -31.91
C ARG A 112 10.62 -8.42 -31.14
N ASP A 113 11.43 -9.37 -31.59
CA ASP A 113 11.62 -10.64 -30.88
C ASP A 113 12.26 -10.41 -29.50
N CYS A 114 13.27 -9.54 -29.42
CA CYS A 114 13.86 -9.12 -28.15
C CYS A 114 12.83 -8.43 -27.24
N GLU A 115 12.04 -7.49 -27.76
CA GLU A 115 11.00 -6.79 -27.00
C GLU A 115 9.92 -7.76 -26.48
N MET A 116 9.52 -8.73 -27.30
CA MET A 116 8.58 -9.78 -26.92
C MET A 116 9.14 -10.64 -25.79
N VAL A 117 10.39 -11.09 -25.90
CA VAL A 117 11.07 -11.87 -24.85
C VAL A 117 11.18 -11.05 -23.56
N VAL A 118 11.55 -9.77 -23.65
CA VAL A 118 11.62 -8.88 -22.48
C VAL A 118 10.24 -8.72 -21.83
N ALA A 119 9.19 -8.50 -22.62
CA ALA A 119 7.83 -8.37 -22.11
C ALA A 119 7.35 -9.67 -21.44
N GLN A 120 7.67 -10.83 -22.04
CA GLN A 120 7.35 -12.13 -21.46
C GLN A 120 8.09 -12.34 -20.13
N SER A 121 9.40 -12.12 -20.09
CA SER A 121 10.17 -12.25 -18.85
C SER A 121 9.70 -11.28 -17.76
N GLN A 122 9.27 -10.07 -18.12
CA GLN A 122 8.67 -9.12 -17.16
C GLN A 122 7.33 -9.62 -16.62
N ALA A 123 6.48 -10.19 -17.46
CA ALA A 123 5.22 -10.78 -17.04
C ALA A 123 5.45 -11.97 -16.09
N GLU A 124 6.39 -12.86 -16.41
CA GLU A 124 6.78 -14.00 -15.56
C GLU A 124 7.33 -13.53 -14.21
N LEU A 125 8.18 -12.49 -14.19
CA LEU A 125 8.69 -11.92 -12.94
C LEU A 125 7.57 -11.35 -12.07
N GLU A 126 6.60 -10.66 -12.66
CA GLU A 126 5.47 -10.09 -11.92
C GLU A 126 4.53 -11.18 -11.39
N GLU A 127 4.28 -12.23 -12.17
CA GLU A 127 3.53 -13.41 -11.73
C GLU A 127 4.21 -14.07 -10.53
N MET A 128 5.52 -14.31 -10.61
CA MET A 128 6.30 -14.88 -9.50
C MET A 128 6.32 -13.98 -8.26
N ARG A 129 6.31 -12.65 -8.44
CA ARG A 129 6.21 -11.67 -7.34
C ARG A 129 4.87 -11.80 -6.63
N ILE A 130 3.77 -11.84 -7.39
CA ILE A 130 2.41 -12.02 -6.84
C ILE A 130 2.32 -13.33 -6.07
N PHE A 131 2.78 -14.45 -6.66
CA PHE A 131 2.78 -15.75 -5.98
C PHE A 131 3.61 -15.74 -4.69
N THR A 132 4.78 -15.09 -4.71
CA THR A 132 5.62 -14.99 -3.52
C THR A 132 4.94 -14.20 -2.40
N ASP A 133 4.27 -13.10 -2.74
CA ASP A 133 3.51 -12.29 -1.79
C ASP A 133 2.31 -13.06 -1.22
N GLU A 134 1.58 -13.80 -2.05
CA GLU A 134 0.48 -14.67 -1.60
C GLU A 134 0.97 -15.75 -0.63
N ILE A 135 2.04 -16.47 -0.99
CA ILE A 135 2.65 -17.49 -0.12
C ILE A 135 3.09 -16.87 1.20
N ARG A 136 3.69 -15.68 1.17
CA ARG A 136 4.13 -14.96 2.38
C ARG A 136 2.94 -14.62 3.29
N VAL A 137 1.84 -14.14 2.74
CA VAL A 137 0.62 -13.84 3.51
C VAL A 137 0.02 -15.12 4.10
N GLN A 138 -0.09 -16.19 3.30
CA GLN A 138 -0.61 -17.48 3.77
C GLN A 138 0.26 -18.08 4.87
N LYS A 139 1.59 -18.03 4.70
CA LYS A 139 2.56 -18.45 5.71
C LYS A 139 2.41 -17.65 7.00
N MET A 140 2.35 -16.32 6.93
CA MET A 140 2.17 -15.48 8.12
C MET A 140 0.85 -15.79 8.85
N PHE A 141 -0.23 -16.02 8.10
CA PHE A 141 -1.52 -16.39 8.67
C PHE A 141 -1.45 -17.75 9.37
N PHE A 142 -0.85 -18.75 8.70
CA PHE A 142 -0.65 -20.09 9.23
C PHE A 142 0.21 -20.08 10.50
N GLU A 143 1.35 -19.39 10.49
CA GLU A 143 2.24 -19.26 11.65
C GLU A 143 1.52 -18.62 12.85
N ARG A 144 0.77 -17.54 12.60
CA ARG A 144 0.05 -16.84 13.68
C ARG A 144 -1.10 -17.66 14.26
N LYS A 145 -1.91 -18.30 13.42
CA LYS A 145 -3.16 -18.96 13.84
C LYS A 145 -2.96 -20.42 14.24
N VAL A 146 -2.10 -21.13 13.53
CA VAL A 146 -1.87 -22.57 13.74
C VAL A 146 -0.63 -22.79 14.60
N CYS A 147 0.54 -22.31 14.17
CA CYS A 147 1.78 -22.55 14.94
C CYS A 147 1.76 -21.85 16.30
N GLY A 148 1.12 -20.69 16.42
CA GLY A 148 0.91 -20.00 17.71
C GLY A 148 0.09 -20.83 18.72
N ALA A 149 -0.93 -21.56 18.25
CA ALA A 149 -1.76 -22.42 19.09
C ALA A 149 -1.06 -23.74 19.47
N LEU A 150 -0.15 -24.23 18.62
CA LEU A 150 0.63 -25.46 18.86
C LEU A 150 1.73 -25.32 19.94
N LYS A 151 2.14 -24.09 20.28
CA LYS A 151 3.17 -23.84 21.31
C LYS A 151 2.70 -24.15 22.73
N ASP A 152 1.39 -24.22 22.97
CA ASP A 152 0.81 -24.57 24.26
C ASP A 152 0.21 -25.98 24.22
N VAL A 153 0.80 -26.90 24.99
CA VAL A 153 0.41 -28.31 25.05
C VAL A 153 -1.05 -28.49 25.50
N ARG A 154 -1.61 -27.54 26.26
CA ARG A 154 -3.02 -27.58 26.70
C ARG A 154 -4.01 -27.14 25.60
N ARG A 155 -3.53 -26.50 24.54
CA ARG A 155 -4.35 -25.96 23.45
C ARG A 155 -4.28 -26.79 22.15
N LYS A 156 -3.78 -28.03 22.22
CA LYS A 156 -3.71 -28.95 21.07
C LYS A 156 -5.03 -29.12 20.33
N PHE A 157 -6.15 -29.19 21.05
CA PHE A 157 -7.48 -29.27 20.45
C PHE A 157 -7.84 -27.99 19.67
N GLU A 158 -7.52 -26.82 20.23
CA GLU A 158 -7.72 -25.53 19.55
C GLU A 158 -6.82 -25.39 18.32
N ALA A 159 -5.58 -25.90 18.38
CA ALA A 159 -4.67 -25.93 17.25
C ALA A 159 -5.18 -26.82 16.11
N HIS A 160 -5.74 -28.00 16.42
CA HIS A 160 -6.37 -28.88 15.42
C HIS A 160 -7.59 -28.21 14.76
N THR A 161 -8.46 -27.57 15.56
CA THR A 161 -9.60 -26.82 15.03
C THR A 161 -9.15 -25.64 14.16
N ALA A 162 -8.11 -24.91 14.57
CA ALA A 162 -7.54 -23.81 13.80
C ALA A 162 -6.93 -24.29 12.47
N PHE A 163 -6.22 -25.42 12.48
CA PHE A 163 -5.63 -26.04 11.29
C PHE A 163 -6.70 -26.46 10.28
N THR A 164 -7.73 -27.16 10.74
CA THR A 164 -8.85 -27.62 9.91
C THR A 164 -9.66 -26.43 9.37
N SER A 165 -9.89 -25.40 10.19
CA SER A 165 -10.55 -24.18 9.74
C SER A 165 -9.73 -23.43 8.70
N PHE A 166 -8.40 -23.34 8.85
CA PHE A 166 -7.53 -22.71 7.86
C PHE A 166 -7.59 -23.44 6.51
N HIS A 167 -7.40 -24.76 6.50
CA HIS A 167 -7.47 -25.55 5.27
C HIS A 167 -8.84 -25.47 4.61
N ARG A 168 -9.93 -25.48 5.39
CA ARG A 168 -11.28 -25.33 4.84
C ARG A 168 -11.48 -23.97 4.17
N SER A 169 -10.98 -22.89 4.78
CA SER A 169 -11.03 -21.56 4.18
C SER A 169 -10.13 -21.45 2.94
N TYR A 170 -8.94 -22.05 2.98
CA TYR A 170 -8.01 -22.09 1.85
C TYR A 170 -8.62 -22.83 0.65
N LEU A 171 -9.18 -24.02 0.86
CA LEU A 171 -9.85 -24.80 -0.19
C LEU A 171 -11.03 -24.04 -0.81
N ARG A 172 -11.86 -23.38 0.00
CA ARG A 172 -12.94 -22.52 -0.52
C ARG A 172 -12.42 -21.36 -1.37
N SER A 173 -11.30 -20.77 -0.98
CA SER A 173 -10.66 -19.71 -1.76
C SER A 173 -10.17 -20.23 -3.10
N MET A 174 -9.58 -21.43 -3.13
CA MET A 174 -9.16 -22.09 -4.36
C MET A 174 -10.36 -22.42 -5.26
N ASP A 175 -11.45 -22.94 -4.72
CA ASP A 175 -12.68 -23.20 -5.48
C ASP A 175 -13.24 -21.92 -6.11
N THR A 176 -13.23 -20.82 -5.35
CA THR A 176 -13.66 -19.50 -5.84
C THR A 176 -12.75 -19.00 -6.96
N LEU A 177 -11.44 -19.18 -6.83
CA LEU A 177 -10.47 -18.82 -7.86
C LEU A 177 -10.70 -19.64 -9.14
N VAL A 178 -10.92 -20.96 -9.02
CA VAL A 178 -11.22 -21.84 -10.16
C VAL A 178 -12.50 -21.39 -10.86
N GLN A 179 -13.56 -21.06 -10.12
CA GLN A 179 -14.80 -20.55 -10.71
C GLN A 179 -14.56 -19.21 -11.45
N ASN A 180 -13.83 -18.28 -10.84
CA ASN A 180 -13.50 -17.00 -11.45
C ASN A 180 -12.68 -17.16 -12.74
N LEU A 181 -11.67 -18.03 -12.71
CA LEU A 181 -10.86 -18.35 -13.89
C LEU A 181 -11.71 -19.03 -14.98
N GLY A 182 -12.62 -19.93 -14.61
CA GLY A 182 -13.56 -20.56 -15.54
C GLY A 182 -14.46 -19.54 -16.26
N ILE A 183 -15.04 -18.60 -15.50
CA ILE A 183 -15.85 -17.50 -16.06
C ILE A 183 -15.00 -16.61 -16.96
N SER A 184 -13.79 -16.24 -16.52
CA SER A 184 -12.86 -15.42 -17.31
C SER A 184 -12.50 -16.11 -18.64
N ASN A 185 -12.17 -17.41 -18.59
CA ASN A 185 -11.86 -18.18 -19.77
C ASN A 185 -13.05 -18.28 -20.75
N ALA A 186 -14.26 -18.52 -20.23
CA ALA A 186 -15.47 -18.52 -21.06
C ALA A 186 -15.71 -17.15 -21.73
N ASN A 187 -15.48 -16.05 -21.00
CA ASN A 187 -15.56 -14.70 -21.55
C ASN A 187 -14.51 -14.44 -22.63
N LEU A 188 -13.26 -14.86 -22.41
CA LEU A 188 -12.18 -14.73 -23.39
C LEU A 188 -12.45 -15.55 -24.64
N GLN A 189 -12.94 -16.78 -24.50
CA GLN A 189 -13.38 -17.59 -25.64
C GLN A 189 -14.53 -16.94 -26.41
N GLY A 190 -15.48 -16.31 -25.69
CA GLY A 190 -16.55 -15.52 -26.31
C GLY A 190 -15.99 -14.35 -27.14
N LYS A 191 -15.05 -13.59 -26.58
CA LYS A 191 -14.37 -12.49 -27.29
C LYS A 191 -13.55 -12.98 -28.47
N LEU A 192 -12.83 -14.09 -28.34
CA LEU A 192 -12.05 -14.67 -29.42
C LEU A 192 -12.94 -15.12 -30.59
N LYS A 193 -14.10 -15.72 -30.30
CA LYS A 193 -15.10 -16.06 -31.32
C LYS A 193 -15.67 -14.81 -31.98
N GLN A 194 -15.92 -13.74 -31.23
CA GLN A 194 -16.39 -12.47 -31.77
C GLN A 194 -15.33 -11.85 -32.69
N LEU A 195 -14.07 -11.77 -32.25
CA LEU A 195 -12.98 -11.24 -33.08
C LEU A 195 -12.78 -12.06 -34.36
N HIS A 196 -12.87 -13.39 -34.29
CA HIS A 196 -12.81 -14.22 -35.50
C HIS A 196 -13.96 -13.98 -36.47
N ARG A 197 -15.17 -13.68 -35.97
CA ARG A 197 -16.29 -13.28 -36.84
C ARG A 197 -15.99 -11.95 -37.48
N ASN A 198 -15.61 -10.94 -36.68
CA ASN A 198 -15.27 -9.62 -37.20
C ASN A 198 -14.13 -9.68 -38.24
N LEU A 199 -13.08 -10.47 -38.01
CA LEU A 199 -12.00 -10.66 -38.99
C LEU A 199 -12.49 -11.33 -40.26
N ARG A 200 -13.37 -12.34 -40.16
CA ARG A 200 -13.98 -12.99 -41.33
C ARG A 200 -14.90 -12.03 -42.10
N ASP A 201 -15.64 -11.18 -41.38
CA ASP A 201 -16.50 -10.18 -41.97
C ASP A 201 -15.64 -9.11 -42.68
N CYS A 202 -14.51 -8.68 -42.10
CA CYS A 202 -13.54 -7.78 -42.73
C CYS A 202 -12.80 -8.41 -43.93
N ASP A 203 -12.43 -9.69 -43.87
CA ASP A 203 -11.78 -10.41 -44.98
C ASP A 203 -12.77 -10.67 -46.14
N GLY A 204 -14.08 -10.71 -45.85
CA GLY A 204 -15.15 -10.78 -46.86
C GLY A 204 -15.54 -9.41 -47.44
N GLU A 205 -15.21 -8.33 -46.73
CA GLU A 205 -15.39 -6.94 -47.13
C GLU A 205 -14.10 -6.39 -47.75
N ASP A 206 -13.73 -6.90 -48.93
CA ASP A 206 -12.88 -6.14 -49.87
C ASP A 206 -13.70 -5.01 -50.53
N THR A 207 -14.59 -4.38 -49.74
CA THR A 207 -15.40 -3.24 -50.10
C THR A 207 -14.62 -2.01 -49.73
N ASN A 208 -14.05 -1.37 -50.74
CA ASN A 208 -13.53 -0.02 -50.64
C ASN A 208 -14.47 0.85 -49.78
N LEU A 209 -13.97 1.35 -48.65
CA LEU A 209 -14.69 2.29 -47.80
C LEU A 209 -15.33 3.37 -48.68
N THR A 210 -16.66 3.39 -48.66
CA THR A 210 -17.43 4.33 -49.45
C THR A 210 -17.32 5.70 -48.79
N PRO A 211 -17.37 6.82 -49.54
CA PRO A 211 -17.46 8.16 -48.96
C PRO A 211 -18.54 8.32 -47.87
N ILE A 212 -19.62 7.54 -47.96
CA ILE A 212 -20.69 7.47 -46.95
C ILE A 212 -20.17 6.93 -45.61
N ASP A 213 -19.28 5.95 -45.61
CA ASP A 213 -18.70 5.37 -44.39
C ASP A 213 -17.82 6.39 -43.67
N PHE A 214 -17.08 7.20 -44.42
CA PHE A 214 -16.30 8.31 -43.85
C PHE A 214 -17.19 9.38 -43.23
N GLU A 215 -18.29 9.73 -43.88
CA GLU A 215 -19.26 10.71 -43.35
C GLU A 215 -19.99 10.17 -42.11
N GLU A 216 -20.33 8.87 -42.09
CA GLU A 216 -20.90 8.21 -40.92
C GLU A 216 -19.93 8.20 -39.74
N ILE A 217 -18.65 7.86 -39.96
CA ILE A 217 -17.61 7.91 -38.93
C ILE A 217 -17.44 9.34 -38.40
N GLU A 218 -17.45 10.35 -39.28
CA GLU A 218 -17.33 11.75 -38.87
C GLU A 218 -18.54 12.18 -38.02
N LEU A 219 -19.76 11.79 -38.42
CA LEU A 219 -20.98 12.08 -37.69
C LEU A 219 -20.98 11.39 -36.32
N HIS A 220 -20.60 10.11 -36.27
CA HIS A 220 -20.46 9.37 -35.03
C HIS A 220 -19.40 10.00 -34.11
N GLY A 221 -18.27 10.45 -34.68
CA GLY A 221 -17.24 11.20 -33.98
C GLY A 221 -17.79 12.48 -33.33
N LYS A 222 -18.55 13.28 -34.09
CA LYS A 222 -19.21 14.50 -33.58
C LYS A 222 -20.19 14.19 -32.44
N VAL A 223 -20.98 13.13 -32.57
CA VAL A 223 -21.92 12.67 -31.53
C VAL A 223 -21.19 12.25 -30.26
N LEU A 224 -20.10 11.48 -30.38
CA LEU A 224 -19.28 11.07 -29.24
C LEU A 224 -18.63 12.27 -28.53
N VAL A 225 -18.10 13.23 -29.28
CA VAL A 225 -17.53 14.46 -28.70
C VAL A 225 -18.59 15.26 -27.95
N ALA A 226 -19.80 15.39 -28.51
CA ALA A 226 -20.92 16.05 -27.84
C ALA A 226 -21.28 15.34 -26.53
N LYS A 227 -21.38 14.00 -26.55
CA LYS A 227 -21.66 13.18 -25.36
C LYS A 227 -20.57 13.32 -24.30
N LEU A 228 -19.29 13.32 -24.71
CA LEU A 228 -18.15 13.52 -23.82
C LEU A 228 -18.17 14.91 -23.18
N ARG A 229 -18.56 15.94 -23.93
CA ARG A 229 -18.73 17.30 -23.41
C ARG A 229 -19.85 17.39 -22.37
N VAL A 230 -20.98 16.72 -22.60
CA VAL A 230 -22.08 16.64 -21.61
C VAL A 230 -21.62 15.92 -20.34
N LEU A 231 -20.95 14.77 -20.47
CA LEU A 231 -20.43 14.02 -19.31
C LEU A 231 -19.37 14.82 -18.54
N SER A 232 -18.50 15.54 -19.24
CA SER A 232 -17.50 16.41 -18.63
C SER A 232 -18.16 17.54 -17.82
N ASN A 233 -19.19 18.18 -18.37
CA ASN A 233 -19.98 19.20 -17.65
C ASN A 233 -20.68 18.62 -16.43
N GLN A 234 -21.27 17.42 -16.54
CA GLN A 234 -21.87 16.73 -15.40
C GLN A 234 -20.82 16.43 -14.31
N CYS A 235 -19.63 15.95 -14.69
CA CYS A 235 -18.52 15.71 -13.77
C CYS A 235 -18.10 17.00 -13.04
N CYS A 236 -18.02 18.12 -13.76
CA CYS A 236 -17.74 19.43 -13.17
C CYS A 236 -18.81 19.83 -12.14
N CYS A 237 -20.10 19.68 -12.48
CA CYS A 237 -21.22 19.93 -11.57
C CYS A 237 -21.15 19.05 -10.31
N TYR A 238 -20.82 17.76 -10.45
CA TYR A 238 -20.63 16.87 -9.30
C TYR A 238 -19.44 17.27 -8.44
N LYS A 239 -18.32 17.68 -9.05
CA LYS A 239 -17.14 18.17 -8.32
C LYS A 239 -17.46 19.40 -7.48
N VAL A 240 -18.19 20.37 -8.05
CA VAL A 240 -18.64 21.57 -7.32
C VAL A 240 -19.57 21.19 -6.16
N ARG A 241 -20.55 20.31 -6.40
CA ARG A 241 -21.45 19.81 -5.34
C ARG A 241 -20.72 19.09 -4.22
N SER A 242 -19.76 18.23 -4.57
CA SER A 242 -18.91 17.53 -3.61
C SER A 242 -18.12 18.51 -2.75
N ASN A 243 -17.48 19.50 -3.37
CA ASN A 243 -16.73 20.53 -2.66
C ASN A 243 -17.61 21.35 -1.71
N ASN A 244 -18.81 21.74 -2.16
CA ASN A 244 -19.79 22.43 -1.31
C ASN A 244 -20.23 21.57 -0.12
N CYS A 245 -20.39 20.27 -0.33
CA CYS A 245 -20.69 19.32 0.75
C CYS A 245 -19.56 19.28 1.78
N VAL A 246 -18.30 19.20 1.33
CA VAL A 246 -17.11 19.22 2.21
C VAL A 246 -17.06 20.51 3.03
N VAL A 247 -17.25 21.68 2.40
CA VAL A 247 -17.26 22.98 3.11
C VAL A 247 -18.38 23.02 4.16
N LYS A 248 -19.58 22.53 3.83
CA LYS A 248 -20.71 22.48 4.77
C LYS A 248 -20.45 21.52 5.93
N CYS A 249 -19.84 20.36 5.67
CA CYS A 249 -19.44 19.41 6.69
C CYS A 249 -18.40 20.01 7.64
N GLU A 250 -17.40 20.72 7.13
CA GLU A 250 -16.39 21.35 7.98
C GLU A 250 -16.98 22.47 8.84
N ALA A 251 -17.92 23.27 8.28
CA ALA A 251 -18.65 24.27 9.05
C ALA A 251 -19.46 23.65 10.20
N LEU A 252 -20.18 22.55 9.94
CA LEU A 252 -20.95 21.82 10.97
C LEU A 252 -20.04 21.22 12.03
N LYS A 253 -18.87 20.69 11.64
CA LYS A 253 -17.86 20.18 12.57
C LYS A 253 -17.34 21.28 13.49
N MET A 254 -17.04 22.45 12.96
CA MET A 254 -16.58 23.59 13.77
C MET A 254 -17.66 24.06 14.76
N GLU A 255 -18.92 24.14 14.33
CA GLU A 255 -20.03 24.48 15.24
C GLU A 255 -20.21 23.42 16.32
N LEU A 256 -20.12 22.13 15.97
CA LEU A 256 -20.19 21.04 16.95
C LEU A 256 -19.07 21.14 18.00
N LEU A 257 -17.83 21.37 17.55
CA LEU A 257 -16.69 21.55 18.47
C LEU A 257 -16.91 22.74 19.41
N ARG A 258 -17.43 23.85 18.89
CA ARG A 258 -17.79 25.04 19.68
C ARG A 258 -18.84 24.69 20.75
N ARG A 259 -19.91 23.98 20.38
CA ARG A 259 -20.96 23.53 21.32
C ARG A 259 -20.45 22.55 22.37
N ILE A 260 -19.52 21.65 22.01
CA ILE A 260 -18.88 20.74 22.95
C ILE A 260 -18.09 21.53 24.00
N GLU A 261 -17.35 22.56 23.59
CA GLU A 261 -16.59 23.39 24.53
C GLU A 261 -17.51 24.21 25.44
N GLU A 262 -18.55 24.84 24.89
CA GLU A 262 -19.60 25.50 25.69
C GLU A 262 -20.20 24.54 26.73
N SER A 263 -20.52 23.31 26.33
CA SER A 263 -21.06 22.28 27.22
C SER A 263 -20.09 21.91 28.34
N LYS A 264 -18.78 21.84 28.06
CA LYS A 264 -17.76 21.59 29.10
C LYS A 264 -17.66 22.76 30.09
N ILE A 265 -17.73 24.00 29.60
CA ILE A 265 -17.73 25.19 30.46
C ILE A 265 -18.97 25.19 31.35
N LEU A 266 -20.15 24.93 30.78
CA LEU A 266 -21.41 24.85 31.54
C LEU A 266 -21.38 23.73 32.59
N ARG A 267 -20.83 22.56 32.27
CA ARG A 267 -20.63 21.48 33.27
C ARG A 267 -19.74 21.93 34.43
N ARG A 268 -18.64 22.65 34.15
CA ARG A 268 -17.77 23.20 35.20
C ARG A 268 -18.52 24.19 36.10
N ILE A 269 -19.29 25.11 35.51
CA ILE A 269 -20.10 26.08 36.26
C ILE A 269 -21.16 25.37 37.11
N LEU A 270 -21.84 24.37 36.54
CA LEU A 270 -22.86 23.60 37.24
C LEU A 270 -22.26 22.85 38.44
N GLN A 271 -21.09 22.23 38.26
CA GLN A 271 -20.38 21.57 39.35
C GLN A 271 -20.02 22.55 40.47
N GLN A 272 -19.46 23.72 40.13
CA GLN A 272 -19.15 24.76 41.11
C GLN A 272 -20.39 25.21 41.89
N ARG A 273 -21.53 25.42 41.21
CA ARG A 273 -22.79 25.77 41.88
C ARG A 273 -23.31 24.65 42.77
N PHE A 274 -23.19 23.40 42.33
CA PHE A 274 -23.56 22.24 43.13
C PHE A 274 -22.73 22.15 44.41
N ASP A 275 -21.41 22.34 44.32
CA ASP A 275 -20.51 22.30 45.48
C ASP A 275 -20.83 23.42 46.49
N VAL A 276 -21.07 24.65 46.01
CA VAL A 276 -21.51 25.77 46.86
C VAL A 276 -22.86 25.48 47.52
N THR A 277 -23.81 24.93 46.77
CA THR A 277 -25.13 24.58 47.32
C THR A 277 -25.01 23.53 48.42
N ASN A 278 -24.16 22.52 48.24
CA ASN A 278 -23.90 21.51 49.26
C ASN A 278 -23.23 22.09 50.50
N LEU A 279 -22.33 23.05 50.35
CA LEU A 279 -21.72 23.75 51.49
C LEU A 279 -22.76 24.53 52.29
N ILE A 280 -23.64 25.26 51.60
CA ILE A 280 -24.74 26.00 52.23
C ILE A 280 -25.69 25.05 52.96
N LEU A 281 -26.03 23.90 52.34
CA LEU A 281 -26.91 22.90 52.98
C LEU A 281 -26.29 22.30 54.24
N LYS A 282 -24.97 22.05 54.25
CA LYS A 282 -24.25 21.59 55.44
C LYS A 282 -24.30 22.64 56.55
N GLU A 283 -23.94 23.88 56.25
CA GLU A 283 -24.00 25.00 57.20
C GLU A 283 -25.42 25.18 57.76
N LEU A 284 -26.44 25.13 56.91
CA LEU A 284 -27.83 25.25 57.34
C LEU A 284 -28.24 24.12 58.30
N ASN A 285 -27.78 22.89 58.03
CA ASN A 285 -28.06 21.76 58.90
C ASN A 285 -27.34 21.89 60.25
N GLU A 286 -26.07 22.33 60.25
CA GLU A 286 -25.31 22.62 61.47
C GLU A 286 -25.99 23.71 62.30
N GLN A 287 -26.40 24.81 61.67
CA GLN A 287 -27.15 25.87 62.34
C GLN A 287 -28.50 25.41 62.88
N HIS A 288 -29.21 24.51 62.17
CA HIS A 288 -30.45 23.93 62.65
C HIS A 288 -30.21 23.07 63.92
N VAL A 289 -29.16 22.25 63.92
CA VAL A 289 -28.76 21.46 65.11
C VAL A 289 -28.41 22.38 66.27
N VAL A 290 -27.63 23.43 66.04
CA VAL A 290 -27.33 24.44 67.08
C VAL A 290 -28.64 25.03 67.59
N CYS A 291 -29.48 25.63 66.74
CA CYS A 291 -30.74 26.24 67.14
C CYS A 291 -31.63 25.32 67.98
N THR A 292 -31.76 24.05 67.60
CA THR A 292 -32.56 23.06 68.35
C THR A 292 -31.94 22.73 69.72
N THR A 293 -30.62 22.58 69.82
CA THR A 293 -29.94 22.37 71.11
C THR A 293 -30.00 23.61 72.02
N THR A 294 -29.86 24.82 71.48
CA THR A 294 -30.02 26.06 72.25
C THR A 294 -31.47 26.20 72.73
N ARG A 295 -32.45 25.91 71.89
CA ARG A 295 -33.88 25.98 72.24
C ARG A 295 -34.24 24.99 73.35
N THR A 296 -33.79 23.74 73.25
CA THR A 296 -34.00 22.74 74.31
C THR A 296 -33.30 23.15 75.61
N SER A 297 -32.12 23.77 75.55
CA SER A 297 -31.41 24.29 76.72
C SER A 297 -32.16 25.47 77.36
N ILE A 298 -32.67 26.41 76.56
CA ILE A 298 -33.52 27.51 77.02
C ILE A 298 -34.79 26.96 77.69
N ASP A 299 -35.44 25.94 77.12
CA ASP A 299 -36.63 25.35 77.71
C ASP A 299 -36.34 24.65 79.04
N LYS A 300 -35.19 23.97 79.17
CA LYS A 300 -34.70 23.43 80.46
C LYS A 300 -34.48 24.54 81.48
N LEU A 301 -33.81 25.63 81.10
CA LEU A 301 -33.57 26.78 81.99
C LEU A 301 -34.88 27.45 82.41
N LYS A 302 -35.87 27.58 81.50
CA LYS A 302 -37.20 28.09 81.83
C LYS A 302 -37.91 27.21 82.85
N LYS A 303 -37.85 25.88 82.69
CA LYS A 303 -38.39 24.92 83.67
C LYS A 303 -37.72 25.08 85.03
N VAL A 304 -36.38 25.11 85.08
CA VAL A 304 -35.62 25.33 86.32
C VAL A 304 -36.03 26.65 86.97
N ARG A 305 -36.09 27.74 86.20
CA ARG A 305 -36.52 29.06 86.68
C ARG A 305 -37.94 29.03 87.27
N SER A 306 -38.87 28.31 86.64
CA SER A 306 -40.24 28.18 87.14
C SER A 306 -40.35 27.35 88.42
N SER A 307 -39.48 26.34 88.59
CA SER A 307 -39.40 25.53 89.81
C SER A 307 -38.55 26.17 90.92
N PHE A 308 -37.72 27.17 90.57
CA PHE A 308 -36.81 27.80 91.50
C PHE A 308 -37.56 28.79 92.38
N LYS A 309 -37.84 28.38 93.62
CA LYS A 309 -38.25 29.27 94.71
C LYS A 309 -37.04 29.56 95.58
N THR A 310 -36.74 30.83 95.79
CA THR A 310 -35.68 31.27 96.69
C THR A 310 -35.93 30.68 98.09
N PRO A 311 -35.04 29.80 98.60
CA PRO A 311 -35.23 29.22 99.91
C PRO A 311 -35.21 30.31 100.98
N THR A 312 -36.09 30.20 101.96
CA THR A 312 -36.00 31.03 103.17
C THR A 312 -34.69 30.74 103.90
N ILE A 313 -34.13 31.73 104.60
CA ILE A 313 -32.81 31.65 105.26
C ILE A 313 -32.69 30.39 106.13
N HIS A 314 -33.76 30.01 106.83
CA HIS A 314 -33.82 28.81 107.66
C HIS A 314 -33.66 27.51 106.85
N ASN A 315 -34.39 27.37 105.74
CA ASN A 315 -34.28 26.19 104.87
C ASN A 315 -32.90 26.12 104.21
N TYR A 316 -32.30 27.25 103.84
CA TYR A 316 -30.94 27.30 103.32
C TYR A 316 -29.92 26.80 104.36
N MET A 317 -30.02 27.27 105.60
CA MET A 317 -29.14 26.82 106.69
C MET A 317 -29.28 25.32 106.96
N LYS A 318 -30.51 24.78 106.92
CA LYS A 318 -30.76 23.34 107.07
C LYS A 318 -30.12 22.51 105.96
N ILE A 319 -30.29 22.93 104.70
CA ILE A 319 -29.67 22.26 103.55
C ILE A 319 -28.13 22.34 103.64
N LEU A 320 -27.58 23.46 104.11
CA LEU A 320 -26.13 23.62 104.28
C LEU A 320 -25.57 22.68 105.36
N THR A 321 -26.27 22.52 106.48
CA THR A 321 -25.88 21.56 107.53
C THR A 321 -25.96 20.12 107.04
N GLU A 322 -27.05 19.75 106.36
CA GLU A 322 -27.22 18.43 105.76
C GLU A 322 -26.15 18.16 104.69
N SER A 323 -25.78 19.15 103.88
CA SER A 323 -24.72 19.03 102.88
C SER A 323 -23.36 18.79 103.53
N LYS A 324 -23.02 19.49 104.61
CA LYS A 324 -21.77 19.27 105.35
C LYS A 324 -21.73 17.89 106.00
N GLU A 325 -22.88 17.41 106.47
CA GLU A 325 -23.01 16.09 107.08
C GLU A 325 -22.84 14.99 106.02
N LEU A 326 -23.46 15.15 104.84
CA LEU A 326 -23.26 14.28 103.68
C LEU A 326 -21.83 14.30 103.17
N ASP A 327 -21.16 15.46 103.12
CA ASP A 327 -19.75 15.53 102.74
C ASP A 327 -18.85 14.82 103.76
N SER A 328 -19.15 14.95 105.05
CA SER A 328 -18.45 14.23 106.11
C SER A 328 -18.65 12.70 105.97
N GLN A 329 -19.87 12.26 105.68
CA GLN A 329 -20.17 10.86 105.38
C GLN A 329 -19.47 10.37 104.10
N LYS A 330 -19.44 11.17 103.04
CA LYS A 330 -18.73 10.87 101.79
C LYS A 330 -17.23 10.73 102.04
N HIS A 331 -16.63 11.62 102.83
CA HIS A 331 -15.23 11.52 103.25
C HIS A 331 -14.97 10.25 104.05
N PHE A 332 -15.86 9.91 104.99
CA PHE A 332 -15.78 8.67 105.76
C PHE A 332 -15.89 7.42 104.87
N MET A 333 -16.81 7.40 103.91
CA MET A 333 -16.98 6.30 102.96
C MET A 333 -15.79 6.18 102.01
N ASN A 334 -15.26 7.30 101.52
CA ASN A 334 -14.04 7.32 100.72
C ASN A 334 -12.84 6.77 101.51
N ARG A 335 -12.74 7.10 102.80
CA ARG A 335 -11.70 6.58 103.70
C ARG A 335 -11.86 5.07 103.95
N LYS A 336 -13.09 4.59 104.16
CA LYS A 336 -13.39 3.14 104.22
C LYS A 336 -13.02 2.41 102.92
N LEU A 337 -13.40 2.98 101.78
CA LEU A 337 -13.07 2.44 100.46
C LEU A 337 -11.55 2.40 100.21
N HIS A 338 -10.83 3.42 100.68
CA HIS A 338 -9.37 3.44 100.65
C HIS A 338 -8.75 2.34 101.53
N LEU A 339 -9.21 2.17 102.78
CA LEU A 339 -8.77 1.10 103.67
C LEU A 339 -9.06 -0.29 103.09
N ALA A 340 -10.24 -0.50 102.50
CA ALA A 340 -10.60 -1.74 101.83
C ALA A 340 -9.69 -2.03 100.62
N LYS A 341 -9.34 -1.01 99.82
CA LYS A 341 -8.36 -1.14 98.73
C LYS A 341 -6.97 -1.53 99.24
N ILE A 342 -6.51 -0.95 100.35
CA ILE A 342 -5.24 -1.32 100.98
C ILE A 342 -5.27 -2.76 101.50
N ALA A 343 -6.33 -3.15 102.21
CA ALA A 343 -6.52 -4.51 102.72
C ALA A 343 -6.52 -5.53 101.58
N LEU A 344 -7.27 -5.27 100.50
CA LEU A 344 -7.30 -6.10 99.29
C LEU A 344 -5.89 -6.25 98.69
N LYS A 345 -5.11 -5.16 98.60
CA LYS A 345 -3.73 -5.21 98.10
C LYS A 345 -2.83 -6.06 99.01
N ARG A 346 -2.98 -5.96 100.34
CA ARG A 346 -2.24 -6.78 101.31
C ARG A 346 -2.61 -8.26 101.21
N HIS A 347 -3.90 -8.60 101.10
CA HIS A 347 -4.37 -9.97 100.89
C HIS A 347 -3.87 -10.54 99.56
N LYS A 348 -3.90 -9.77 98.46
CA LYS A 348 -3.31 -10.18 97.18
C LYS A 348 -1.80 -10.47 97.31
N ASN A 349 -1.06 -9.61 98.02
CA ASN A 349 0.37 -9.82 98.24
C ASN A 349 0.68 -11.02 99.14
N MET A 350 -0.12 -11.27 100.19
CA MET A 350 0.00 -12.50 101.00
C MET A 350 -0.33 -13.75 100.16
N TRP A 351 -1.39 -13.70 99.38
CA TRP A 351 -1.78 -14.82 98.51
C TRP A 351 -0.72 -15.12 97.44
N LEU A 352 -0.08 -14.08 96.87
CA LEU A 352 1.05 -14.24 95.95
C LEU A 352 2.28 -14.90 96.61
N ARG A 353 2.50 -14.67 97.92
CA ARG A 353 3.55 -15.34 98.71
C ARG A 353 3.21 -16.79 99.06
N VAL A 354 1.92 -17.13 99.19
CA VAL A 354 1.46 -18.52 99.41
C VAL A 354 1.46 -19.31 98.08
N LYS A 355 1.25 -18.63 96.94
CA LYS A 355 1.26 -19.24 95.60
C LYS A 355 2.65 -19.42 94.99
N SER A 356 3.69 -18.77 95.53
CA SER A 356 5.08 -19.08 95.17
C SER A 356 5.52 -20.28 96.02
N PRO A 357 5.62 -21.50 95.45
CA PRO A 357 6.19 -22.63 96.16
C PRO A 357 7.64 -22.32 96.52
N THR A 358 8.00 -22.68 97.74
CA THR A 358 9.35 -23.03 98.16
C THR A 358 10.10 -23.75 97.04
N GLU A 359 11.11 -23.10 96.46
CA GLU A 359 12.27 -23.83 95.93
C GLU A 359 13.11 -24.24 97.13
N HIS A 360 12.83 -25.45 97.61
CA HIS A 360 13.84 -26.41 98.05
C HIS A 360 13.41 -27.79 97.57
#